data_AF-A0A9P5YNZ1-F1
#
_entry.id   AF-A0A9P5YNZ1-F1
#
_cell.length_a   1.000
_cell.length_b   1.000
_cell.length_c   1.000
_cell.angle_alpha   90.00
_cell.angle_beta   90.00
_cell.angle_gamma   90.00
#
_symmetry.space_group_name_H-M   'P 1'
#
loop_
_entity.id
_entity.type
_entity.pdbx_description
1 polymer ?
#
loop_
_entity_poly.entity_id
_entity_poly.type
_entity_poly.pdbx_seq_one_letter_code
_entity_poly.pdbx_strand_id
1 'polypeptide(L)'
;NHIASFPHPPRKLLLFTDSMDSVAVFNSLRANESIHNGPLLAVAGIILQSGIDLRVRHIPGSDNVRADLLSRLLLDEYKSKFPADRVRLFSLP
;
A
#
# COMPACT_ATOMS: atom_id res chain seq x y z
N ASN A 1 -8.94 0.31 -11.28
CA ASN A 1 -9.30 -1.05 -10.78
C ASN A 1 -8.50 -1.35 -9.53
N HIS A 2 -9.18 -1.69 -8.43
CA HIS A 2 -8.57 -2.10 -7.17
C HIS A 2 -8.89 -3.56 -6.89
N ILE A 3 -8.13 -4.24 -6.03
CA ILE A 3 -8.31 -5.70 -5.79
C ILE A 3 -9.73 -6.06 -5.33
N ALA A 4 -10.43 -5.13 -4.68
CA ALA A 4 -11.80 -5.33 -4.23
C ALA A 4 -12.84 -5.33 -5.37
N SER A 5 -12.45 -4.94 -6.60
CA SER A 5 -13.31 -4.97 -7.79
C SER A 5 -13.15 -6.26 -8.61
N PHE A 6 -12.36 -7.22 -8.13
CA PHE A 6 -12.24 -8.52 -8.78
C PHE A 6 -13.55 -9.31 -8.62
N PRO A 7 -13.91 -10.22 -9.56
CA PRO A 7 -15.10 -11.06 -9.42
C PRO A 7 -15.14 -11.85 -8.12
N HIS A 8 -13.96 -12.21 -7.59
CA HIS A 8 -13.78 -12.85 -6.30
C HIS A 8 -12.71 -12.09 -5.50
N PRO A 9 -13.07 -11.07 -4.72
CA PRO A 9 -12.11 -10.28 -3.98
C PRO A 9 -11.50 -11.10 -2.83
N PRO A 10 -10.24 -10.82 -2.44
CA PRO A 10 -9.61 -11.53 -1.33
C PRO A 10 -10.30 -11.18 -0.01
N ARG A 11 -10.73 -12.17 0.77
CA ARG A 11 -11.44 -11.94 2.04
C ARG A 11 -10.56 -11.35 3.15
N LYS A 12 -9.24 -11.57 3.07
CA LYS A 12 -8.24 -11.12 4.05
C LYS A 12 -7.06 -10.52 3.30
N LEU A 13 -6.67 -9.31 3.67
CA LEU A 13 -5.54 -8.60 3.10
C LEU A 13 -4.57 -8.20 4.21
N LEU A 14 -3.30 -8.55 4.05
CA LEU A 14 -2.22 -8.12 4.94
C LEU A 14 -1.29 -7.20 4.17
N LEU A 15 -1.18 -5.95 4.61
CA LEU A 15 -0.25 -4.96 4.09
C LEU A 15 0.93 -4.81 5.04
N PHE A 16 2.13 -4.83 4.46
CA PHE A 16 3.37 -4.53 5.16
C PHE A 16 3.86 -3.14 4.75
N THR A 17 4.35 -2.38 5.72
CA THR A 17 4.92 -1.04 5.51
C THR A 17 5.98 -0.77 6.58
N ASP A 18 6.97 0.04 6.26
CA ASP A 18 7.94 0.56 7.23
C ASP A 18 7.51 1.90 7.85
N SER A 19 6.37 2.45 7.44
CA SER A 19 5.78 3.65 8.03
C SER A 19 5.00 3.30 9.30
N MET A 20 5.59 3.60 10.46
CA MET A 20 4.89 3.50 11.75
C MET A 20 3.64 4.38 11.82
N ASP A 21 3.65 5.54 11.17
CA ASP A 21 2.48 6.41 11.07
C ASP A 21 1.33 5.74 10.33
N SER A 22 1.62 5.10 9.18
CA SER A 22 0.60 4.37 8.42
C SER A 22 0.02 3.21 9.24
N VAL A 23 0.86 2.46 9.95
CA VAL A 23 0.41 1.39 10.84
C VAL A 23 -0.50 1.94 11.93
N ALA A 24 -0.12 3.04 12.58
CA ALA A 24 -0.91 3.66 13.64
C ALA A 24 -2.26 4.15 13.12
N VAL A 25 -2.29 4.83 11.97
CA VAL A 25 -3.50 5.38 11.36
C VAL A 25 -4.49 4.27 10.99
N PHE A 26 -4.03 3.21 10.32
CA PHE A 26 -4.92 2.13 9.88
C PHE A 26 -5.37 1.21 11.02
N ASN A 27 -4.55 1.00 12.05
CA ASN A 27 -4.94 0.18 13.20
C ASN A 27 -5.87 0.92 14.17
N SER A 28 -5.77 2.25 14.25
CA SER A 28 -6.66 3.07 15.09
C SER A 28 -7.88 3.63 14.35
N LEU A 29 -7.88 3.55 13.02
CA LEU A 29 -8.82 4.26 12.14
C LEU A 29 -8.91 5.76 12.46
N ARG A 30 -7.77 6.37 12.80
CA ARG A 30 -7.67 7.78 13.16
C ARG A 30 -6.40 8.39 12.57
N ALA A 31 -6.56 9.47 11.84
CA ALA A 31 -5.43 10.32 11.44
C ALA A 31 -5.22 11.45 12.46
N ASN A 32 -3.95 11.82 12.67
CA ASN A 32 -3.59 12.98 13.49
C ASN A 32 -3.87 14.30 12.76
N GLU A 33 -3.59 14.33 11.46
CA GLU A 33 -3.80 15.49 10.60
C GLU A 33 -5.01 15.28 9.69
N SER A 34 -5.85 16.31 9.58
CA SER A 34 -7.11 16.25 8.81
C SER A 34 -6.90 15.96 7.33
N ILE A 35 -5.74 16.34 6.77
CA ILE A 35 -5.37 16.07 5.38
C ILE A 35 -5.33 14.57 5.04
N HIS A 36 -5.06 13.72 6.03
CA HIS A 36 -4.99 12.27 5.84
C HIS A 36 -6.34 11.55 6.02
N ASN A 37 -7.40 12.25 6.41
CA ASN A 37 -8.73 11.65 6.56
C ASN A 37 -9.32 11.18 5.23
N GLY A 38 -9.02 11.87 4.12
CA GLY A 38 -9.53 11.51 2.79
C GLY A 38 -9.15 10.07 2.39
N PRO A 39 -7.85 9.74 2.34
CA PRO A 39 -7.41 8.37 2.07
C PRO A 39 -7.96 7.34 3.05
N LEU A 40 -7.99 7.65 4.35
CA LEU A 40 -8.51 6.73 5.37
C LEU A 40 -10.00 6.42 5.16
N LEU A 41 -10.82 7.44 4.88
CA LEU A 41 -12.23 7.28 4.58
C LEU A 41 -12.46 6.49 3.28
N ALA A 42 -11.65 6.72 2.26
CA ALA A 42 -11.72 5.96 1.01
C ALA A 42 -11.44 4.47 1.24
N VAL A 43 -10.40 4.14 2.01
CA VAL A 43 -10.07 2.75 2.38
C VAL A 43 -11.18 2.13 3.22
N ALA A 44 -11.70 2.85 4.22
CA ALA A 44 -12.81 2.37 5.04
C ALA A 44 -14.06 2.08 4.19
N GLY A 45 -14.38 2.94 3.22
CA GLY A 45 -15.47 2.72 2.27
C GLY A 45 -15.29 1.44 1.45
N ILE A 46 -14.08 1.19 0.92
CA ILE A 46 -13.77 -0.04 0.19
C ILE A 46 -13.95 -1.27 1.11
N ILE A 47 -13.43 -1.23 2.33
CA ILE A 47 -13.56 -2.33 3.31
C ILE A 47 -15.03 -2.64 3.60
N LEU A 48 -15.84 -1.62 3.87
CA LEU A 48 -17.26 -1.79 4.16
C LEU A 48 -18.04 -2.37 2.97
N GLN A 49 -17.74 -1.93 1.75
CA GLN A 49 -18.42 -2.41 0.54
C GLN A 49 -18.01 -3.83 0.16
N SER A 50 -16.74 -4.18 0.35
CA SER A 50 -16.17 -5.45 -0.12
C SER A 50 -16.14 -6.55 0.94
N GLY A 51 -16.25 -6.19 2.23
CA GLY A 51 -16.13 -7.14 3.34
C GLY A 51 -14.71 -7.68 3.54
N ILE A 52 -13.68 -7.01 3.01
CA ILE A 52 -12.28 -7.40 3.16
C ILE A 52 -11.79 -7.09 4.57
N ASP A 53 -11.24 -8.09 5.27
CA ASP A 53 -10.50 -7.89 6.52
C ASP A 53 -9.09 -7.39 6.20
N LEU A 54 -8.84 -6.09 6.38
CA LEU A 54 -7.53 -5.46 6.18
C LEU A 54 -6.75 -5.41 7.48
N ARG A 55 -5.48 -5.85 7.42
CA ARG A 55 -4.49 -5.67 8.49
C ARG A 55 -3.26 -4.97 7.96
N VAL A 56 -2.72 -4.03 8.73
CA VAL A 56 -1.49 -3.32 8.39
C VAL A 56 -0.44 -3.63 9.45
N ARG A 57 0.76 -4.06 9.03
CA ARG A 57 1.87 -4.42 9.91
C ARG A 57 3.15 -3.70 9.54
N HIS A 58 3.89 -3.34 10.57
CA HIS A 58 5.21 -2.77 10.42
C HIS A 58 6.23 -3.84 9.96
N ILE A 59 7.11 -3.47 9.05
CA ILE A 59 8.37 -4.15 8.74
C ILE A 59 9.52 -3.15 8.76
N PRO A 60 10.77 -3.56 9.06
CA PRO A 60 11.93 -2.67 8.93
C PRO A 60 12.08 -2.15 7.49
N GLY A 61 12.57 -0.91 7.32
CA GLY A 61 12.87 -0.36 5.98
C GLY A 61 13.88 -1.19 5.18
N SER A 62 14.79 -1.90 5.86
CA SER A 62 15.69 -2.89 5.24
C SER A 62 14.97 -4.03 4.53
N ASP A 63 13.72 -4.30 4.91
CA ASP A 63 12.89 -5.35 4.33
C ASP A 63 11.89 -4.75 3.30
N ASN A 64 11.70 -3.43 3.31
CA ASN A 64 10.82 -2.69 2.41
C ASN A 64 11.54 -2.04 1.20
N VAL A 65 12.81 -2.42 0.95
CA VAL A 65 13.70 -1.79 -0.05
C VAL A 65 13.05 -1.65 -1.44
N ARG A 66 12.28 -2.66 -1.87
CA ARG A 66 11.58 -2.57 -3.16
C ARG A 66 10.62 -1.38 -3.21
N ALA A 67 9.77 -1.23 -2.19
CA ALA A 67 8.79 -0.14 -2.15
C ALA A 67 9.46 1.23 -1.99
N ASP A 68 10.53 1.32 -1.21
CA ASP A 68 11.30 2.56 -1.01
C ASP A 68 11.91 3.08 -2.32
N LEU A 69 12.59 2.21 -3.06
CA LEU A 69 13.20 2.60 -4.33
C LEU A 69 12.13 3.01 -5.36
N LEU A 70 11.01 2.28 -5.40
CA LEU A 70 9.91 2.60 -6.32
C LEU A 70 9.20 3.92 -5.96
N SER A 71 8.93 4.17 -4.68
CA SER A 71 8.25 5.39 -4.23
C SER A 71 9.08 6.66 -4.47
N ARG A 72 10.41 6.52 -4.53
CA ARG A 72 11.36 7.60 -4.83
C ARG A 72 11.77 7.69 -6.30
N LEU A 73 11.17 6.86 -7.17
CA LEU A 73 11.51 6.78 -8.59
C LEU A 73 12.99 6.47 -8.87
N LEU A 74 13.67 5.76 -7.97
CA LEU A 74 15.06 5.33 -8.11
C LEU A 74 15.15 4.07 -8.99
N LEU A 75 14.67 4.18 -10.23
CA LEU A 75 14.46 3.03 -11.13
C LEU A 75 15.77 2.35 -11.57
N ASP A 76 16.86 3.10 -11.70
CA ASP A 76 18.15 2.54 -12.08
C ASP A 76 18.75 1.69 -10.95
N GLU A 77 18.68 2.20 -9.71
CA GLU A 77 19.09 1.43 -8.53
C GLU A 77 18.18 0.21 -8.31
N TYR A 78 16.87 0.38 -8.51
CA TYR A 78 15.92 -0.73 -8.44
C TYR A 78 16.26 -1.84 -9.42
N LYS A 79 16.52 -1.50 -10.70
CA LYS A 79 16.90 -2.48 -11.73
C LYS A 79 18.21 -3.17 -11.42
N SER A 80 19.18 -2.45 -10.86
CA SER A 80 20.47 -3.01 -10.44
C SER A 80 20.30 -4.05 -9.32
N LYS A 81 19.48 -3.75 -8.30
CA LYS A 81 19.22 -4.65 -7.17
C LYS A 81 18.26 -5.80 -7.50
N PHE A 82 17.28 -5.57 -8.37
CA PHE A 82 16.22 -6.53 -8.70
C PHE A 82 16.06 -6.72 -10.21
N PRO A 83 17.08 -7.28 -10.91
CA PRO A 83 17.10 -7.33 -12.38
C PRO A 83 16.02 -8.24 -13.01
N ALA A 84 15.43 -9.15 -12.22
CA ALA A 84 14.34 -10.01 -12.67
C ALA A 84 12.98 -9.28 -12.70
N ASP A 85 12.82 -8.21 -11.92
CA ASP A 85 11.55 -7.50 -11.78
C ASP A 85 11.31 -6.61 -13.00
N ARG A 86 10.09 -6.66 -13.56
CA ARG A 86 9.71 -5.88 -14.75
C ARG A 86 8.91 -4.65 -14.35
N VAL A 87 9.61 -3.55 -14.06
CA VAL A 87 8.98 -2.28 -13.70
C VAL A 87 8.92 -1.35 -14.91
N ARG A 88 7.76 -0.71 -15.08
CA ARG A 88 7.51 0.31 -16.11
C ARG A 88 6.69 1.44 -15.51
N LEU A 89 6.89 2.66 -16.01
CA LEU A 89 6.01 3.77 -15.70
C LEU A 89 4.64 3.52 -16.31
N PHE A 90 3.59 3.87 -15.59
CA PHE A 90 2.24 3.82 -16.10
C PHE A 90 2.07 4.89 -17.19
N SER A 91 1.70 4.46 -18.39
CA SER A 91 1.27 5.33 -19.49
C SER A 91 -0.24 5.19 -19.66
N LEU A 92 -0.95 6.32 -19.75
CA LEU A 92 -2.36 6.30 -20.13
C LEU A 92 -2.50 5.67 -21.54
N PRO A 93 -3.52 4.83 -21.78
CA PRO A 93 -3.85 4.36 -23.11
C PRO A 93 -4.35 5.49 -24.01
#